data_AF-A0A7Z8L6L0-F1
#
_entry.id   AF-A0A7Z8L6L0-F1
#
_cell.length_a   1.000
_cell.length_b   1.000
_cell.length_c   1.000
_cell.angle_alpha   90.00
_cell.angle_beta   90.00
_cell.angle_gamma   90.00
#
_symmetry.space_group_name_H-M   'P 1'
#
loop_
_entity.id
_entity.type
_entity.pdbx_description
1 polymer ?
#
loop_
_entity_poly.entity_id
_entity_poly.type
_entity_poly.pdbx_seq_one_letter_code
_entity_poly.pdbx_strand_id
1 'polypeptide(L)'
;MHSPSFHAHHSPLGAYASFTCGMHGAGGGLSIAGTRPPSHPLTVGYVRDGVLHELPFSTGDGVNRDNFAEEVGGVEANQAKVTLDGSQRRYAAGSDSWTSGPLRFTIFTPVWDLPDPDRDGDGALQDALLPAVVCELAFDNSQGDADIDLVFALRPGEPVNHLLPAASGAGAVTWQRRFAIAAVHDDNVESWVHWDVQEYLREH
;
A
#
# COMPACT_ATOMS: atom_id res chain seq x y z
N MET A 1 -4.23 -20.65 -18.97
CA MET A 1 -3.45 -19.58 -18.32
C MET A 1 -4.11 -19.28 -16.99
N HIS A 2 -3.35 -19.23 -15.91
CA HIS A 2 -3.87 -18.76 -14.62
C HIS A 2 -3.93 -17.23 -14.65
N SER A 3 -5.00 -16.64 -14.09
CA SER A 3 -5.11 -15.18 -13.93
C SER A 3 -4.11 -14.70 -12.87
N PRO A 4 -3.34 -13.63 -13.11
CA PRO A 4 -2.51 -12.99 -12.08
C PRO A 4 -3.32 -12.16 -11.08
N SER A 5 -4.61 -11.92 -11.37
CA SER A 5 -5.53 -11.15 -10.52
C SER A 5 -6.22 -12.08 -9.51
N PHE A 6 -5.77 -11.99 -8.26
CA PHE A 6 -6.36 -12.68 -7.10
C PHE A 6 -5.81 -12.08 -5.81
N HIS A 7 -6.61 -12.11 -4.75
CA HIS A 7 -6.12 -11.72 -3.43
C HIS A 7 -5.16 -12.77 -2.90
N ALA A 8 -4.03 -12.31 -2.35
CA ALA A 8 -3.15 -13.13 -1.53
C ALA A 8 -3.05 -12.54 -0.12
N HIS A 9 -2.87 -13.43 0.85
CA HIS A 9 -2.51 -13.04 2.20
C HIS A 9 -1.02 -12.74 2.27
N HIS A 10 -0.68 -11.62 2.88
CA HIS A 10 0.68 -11.31 3.29
C HIS A 10 0.68 -11.14 4.79
N SER A 11 0.97 -12.24 5.49
CA SER A 11 0.73 -12.38 6.93
C SER A 11 2.04 -12.58 7.68
N PRO A 12 2.26 -11.84 8.79
CA PRO A 12 3.31 -12.19 9.74
C PRO A 12 2.94 -13.46 10.51
N LEU A 13 3.96 -14.17 10.97
CA LEU A 13 3.80 -15.41 11.72
C LEU A 13 3.11 -15.16 13.06
N GLY A 14 2.07 -15.95 13.38
CA GLY A 14 1.44 -15.96 14.70
C GLY A 14 0.55 -14.75 15.07
N ALA A 15 0.45 -13.71 14.24
CA ALA A 15 -0.26 -12.47 14.62
C ALA A 15 -1.77 -12.46 14.32
N TYR A 16 -2.29 -13.49 13.63
CA TYR A 16 -3.64 -13.50 13.04
C TYR A 16 -3.97 -12.20 12.27
N ALA A 17 -2.98 -11.70 11.54
CA ALA A 17 -3.06 -10.46 10.78
C ALA A 17 -2.66 -10.68 9.31
N SER A 18 -3.11 -9.80 8.43
CA SER A 18 -2.78 -9.88 7.00
C SER A 18 -2.82 -8.49 6.36
N PHE A 19 -1.81 -8.21 5.53
CA PHE A 19 -1.94 -7.27 4.44
C PHE A 19 -2.43 -8.04 3.20
N THR A 20 -3.67 -7.81 2.80
CA THR A 20 -4.29 -8.53 1.69
C THR A 20 -4.41 -7.62 0.47
N CYS A 21 -3.88 -8.04 -0.68
CA CYS A 21 -3.95 -7.30 -1.95
C CYS A 21 -3.74 -8.25 -3.14
N GLY A 22 -3.75 -7.71 -4.36
CA GLY A 22 -3.41 -8.44 -5.58
C GLY A 22 -4.57 -8.75 -6.53
N MET A 23 -5.82 -8.59 -6.08
CA MET A 23 -6.98 -8.70 -6.96
C MET A 23 -7.26 -7.35 -7.62
N HIS A 24 -7.38 -7.34 -8.94
CA HIS A 24 -7.58 -6.12 -9.70
C HIS A 24 -8.94 -5.48 -9.37
N GLY A 25 -8.95 -4.18 -9.10
CA GLY A 25 -10.18 -3.41 -8.84
C GLY A 25 -10.89 -3.73 -7.52
N ALA A 26 -10.31 -4.60 -6.67
CA ALA A 26 -10.97 -5.11 -5.47
C ALA A 26 -10.48 -4.47 -4.17
N GLY A 27 -9.47 -3.60 -4.25
CA GLY A 27 -8.86 -2.99 -3.08
C GLY A 27 -7.81 -3.87 -2.44
N GLY A 28 -7.54 -3.54 -1.19
CA GLY A 28 -6.78 -4.35 -0.28
C GLY A 28 -6.83 -3.74 1.11
N GLY A 29 -5.88 -4.13 1.93
CA GLY A 29 -5.63 -3.47 3.20
C GLY A 29 -5.20 -4.39 4.31
N LEU A 30 -5.11 -3.80 5.49
CA LEU A 30 -4.65 -4.43 6.71
C LEU A 30 -5.83 -5.00 7.49
N SER A 31 -5.66 -6.17 8.07
CA SER A 31 -6.65 -6.81 8.93
C SER A 31 -5.99 -7.50 10.12
N ILE A 32 -6.67 -7.47 11.26
CA ILE A 32 -6.36 -8.29 12.45
C ILE A 32 -7.64 -9.06 12.78
N ALA A 33 -7.54 -10.39 12.86
CA ALA A 33 -8.67 -11.30 13.03
C ALA A 33 -9.80 -11.10 12.00
N GLY A 34 -9.42 -10.72 10.77
CA GLY A 34 -10.36 -10.52 9.67
C GLY A 34 -10.90 -11.84 9.13
N THR A 35 -12.18 -11.86 8.76
CA THR A 35 -12.84 -13.03 8.16
C THR A 35 -13.08 -12.89 6.66
N ARG A 36 -12.76 -11.71 6.09
CA ARG A 36 -12.91 -11.37 4.67
C ARG A 36 -11.73 -10.50 4.23
N PRO A 37 -11.34 -10.55 2.95
CA PRO A 37 -10.38 -9.59 2.39
C PRO A 37 -10.88 -8.16 2.63
N PRO A 38 -10.03 -7.26 3.18
CA PRO A 38 -10.30 -5.83 3.14
C PRO A 38 -10.44 -5.37 1.70
N SER A 39 -11.47 -4.57 1.43
CA SER A 39 -11.77 -4.01 0.11
C SER A 39 -11.60 -2.51 0.12
N HIS A 40 -10.49 -2.03 0.68
CA HIS A 40 -10.25 -0.61 0.80
C HIS A 40 -9.38 -0.09 -0.36
N PRO A 41 -9.55 1.18 -0.76
CA PRO A 41 -8.66 1.79 -1.76
C PRO A 41 -7.19 1.67 -1.35
N LEU A 42 -6.42 1.04 -2.24
CA LEU A 42 -4.98 0.86 -2.11
C LEU A 42 -4.32 1.43 -3.37
N THR A 43 -3.51 2.45 -3.20
CA THR A 43 -2.72 3.07 -4.26
C THR A 43 -1.26 2.69 -4.06
N VAL A 44 -0.68 2.06 -5.07
CA VAL A 44 0.74 1.72 -5.14
C VAL A 44 1.22 2.12 -6.53
N GLY A 45 2.08 3.12 -6.61
CA GLY A 45 2.38 3.74 -7.89
C GLY A 45 3.43 4.82 -7.85
N TYR A 46 3.43 5.64 -8.88
CA TYR A 46 4.31 6.80 -9.01
C TYR A 46 3.57 7.95 -9.69
N VAL A 47 4.04 9.18 -9.46
CA VAL A 47 3.57 10.38 -10.17
C VAL A 47 4.61 10.79 -11.18
N ARG A 48 4.15 11.11 -12.39
CA ARG A 48 4.97 11.67 -13.46
C ARG A 48 4.16 12.70 -14.23
N ASP A 49 4.72 13.89 -14.43
CA ASP A 49 4.06 14.97 -15.17
C ASP A 49 2.65 15.29 -14.63
N GLY A 50 2.48 15.21 -13.30
CA GLY A 50 1.20 15.39 -12.61
C GLY A 50 0.21 14.25 -12.75
N VAL A 51 0.58 13.13 -13.38
CA VAL A 51 -0.28 11.95 -13.59
C VAL A 51 0.14 10.81 -12.65
N LEU A 52 -0.83 10.30 -11.88
CA LEU A 52 -0.64 9.12 -11.03
C LEU A 52 -0.73 7.83 -11.85
N HIS A 53 0.35 7.06 -11.88
CA HIS A 53 0.40 5.72 -12.46
C HIS A 53 0.35 4.68 -11.35
N GLU A 54 -0.76 3.94 -11.19
CA GLU A 54 -0.95 3.00 -10.09
C GLU A 54 -1.15 1.55 -10.54
N LEU A 55 -0.68 0.61 -9.71
CA LEU A 55 -1.05 -0.79 -9.82
C LEU A 55 -2.57 -0.95 -9.67
N PRO A 56 -3.17 -2.00 -10.28
CA PRO A 56 -4.62 -2.13 -10.41
C PRO A 56 -5.34 -2.53 -9.11
N PHE A 57 -4.90 -2.07 -7.94
CA PHE A 57 -5.51 -2.44 -6.65
C PHE A 57 -6.66 -1.53 -6.25
N SER A 58 -6.74 -0.29 -6.73
CA SER A 58 -7.77 0.66 -6.31
C SER A 58 -9.19 0.19 -6.65
N THR A 59 -10.16 0.40 -5.75
CA THR A 59 -11.58 -0.04 -5.90
C THR A 59 -12.42 0.84 -6.84
N GLY A 60 -11.80 1.72 -7.61
CA GLY A 60 -12.49 2.82 -8.28
C GLY A 60 -12.93 3.90 -7.28
N ASP A 61 -13.16 5.10 -7.80
CA ASP A 61 -13.46 6.27 -6.99
C ASP A 61 -14.92 6.17 -6.53
N GLY A 62 -15.15 5.65 -5.31
CA GLY A 62 -16.48 5.49 -4.71
C GLY A 62 -17.25 6.80 -4.46
N VAL A 63 -16.69 7.95 -4.85
CA VAL A 63 -17.35 9.25 -4.81
C VAL A 63 -17.11 9.92 -6.16
N ASN A 64 -18.07 9.77 -7.07
CA ASN A 64 -18.08 10.64 -8.24
C ASN A 64 -18.50 12.05 -7.77
N ARG A 65 -17.56 13.02 -7.79
CA ARG A 65 -17.86 14.43 -7.50
C ARG A 65 -18.93 14.98 -8.45
N ASP A 66 -19.07 14.41 -9.65
CA ASP A 66 -20.13 14.75 -10.60
C ASP A 66 -21.53 14.50 -10.03
N ASN A 67 -21.68 13.58 -9.06
CA ASN A 67 -22.97 13.31 -8.42
C ASN A 67 -23.41 14.42 -7.45
N PHE A 68 -22.52 15.35 -7.10
CA PHE A 68 -22.76 16.42 -6.12
C PHE A 68 -22.43 17.84 -6.65
N ALA A 69 -21.94 17.98 -7.88
CA ALA A 69 -21.74 19.28 -8.49
C ALA A 69 -23.09 19.82 -9.01
N GLU A 70 -23.68 20.81 -8.33
CA GLU A 70 -24.71 21.65 -8.93
C GLU A 70 -24.13 22.30 -10.22
N GLU A 71 -24.90 22.26 -11.31
CA GLU A 71 -24.55 22.79 -12.63
C GLU A 71 -24.06 24.25 -12.58
N VAL A 72 -22.77 24.46 -12.34
CA VAL A 72 -22.10 25.75 -12.53
C VAL A 72 -20.72 25.50 -13.12
N GLY A 73 -20.68 25.47 -14.46
CA GLY A 73 -19.43 25.54 -15.24
C GLY A 73 -18.65 24.23 -15.25
N GLY A 74 -18.45 23.67 -16.45
CA GLY A 74 -17.77 22.39 -16.64
C GLY A 74 -16.45 22.31 -15.87
N VAL A 75 -16.42 21.42 -14.87
CA VAL A 75 -15.19 20.94 -14.27
C VAL A 75 -14.60 19.98 -15.30
N GLU A 76 -13.58 20.45 -16.01
CA GLU A 76 -12.81 19.65 -16.96
C GLU A 76 -12.38 18.32 -16.32
N ALA A 77 -12.44 17.29 -17.15
CA ALA A 77 -12.64 15.91 -16.74
C ALA A 77 -11.52 15.36 -15.84
N ASN A 78 -12.00 14.63 -14.85
CA ASN A 78 -11.30 13.86 -13.84
C ASN A 78 -10.32 12.81 -14.43
N GLN A 79 -9.16 13.18 -14.98
CA GLN A 79 -8.09 12.20 -15.28
C GLN A 79 -6.67 12.76 -15.14
N ALA A 80 -6.11 12.60 -13.94
CA ALA A 80 -4.66 12.54 -13.75
C ALA A 80 -4.27 11.17 -13.16
N LYS A 81 -4.87 10.08 -13.69
CA LYS A 81 -4.60 8.72 -13.22
C LYS A 81 -4.62 7.69 -14.34
N VAL A 82 -3.64 6.79 -14.33
CA VAL A 82 -3.47 5.70 -15.28
C VAL A 82 -3.28 4.40 -14.50
N THR A 83 -4.12 3.41 -14.79
CA THR A 83 -3.97 2.07 -14.21
C THR A 83 -2.97 1.24 -14.99
N LEU A 84 -2.05 0.59 -14.27
CA LEU A 84 -1.00 -0.28 -14.81
C LEU A 84 -1.50 -1.73 -14.97
N ASP A 85 -2.57 -1.91 -15.76
CA ASP A 85 -3.27 -3.21 -15.95
C ASP A 85 -2.41 -4.32 -16.57
N GLY A 86 -1.31 -3.95 -17.24
CA GLY A 86 -0.35 -4.87 -17.85
C GLY A 86 0.78 -5.34 -16.92
N SER A 87 0.67 -5.09 -15.61
CA SER A 87 1.73 -5.47 -14.67
C SER A 87 1.94 -7.00 -14.62
N GLN A 88 3.21 -7.41 -14.59
CA GLN A 88 3.60 -8.80 -14.41
C GLN A 88 3.66 -9.11 -12.92
N ARG A 89 2.90 -10.12 -12.48
CA ARG A 89 2.94 -10.62 -11.10
C ARG A 89 3.80 -11.88 -10.99
N ARG A 90 4.74 -11.89 -10.06
CA ARG A 90 5.52 -13.05 -9.63
C ARG A 90 5.13 -13.40 -8.19
N TYR A 91 4.25 -14.38 -8.06
CA TYR A 91 3.86 -14.95 -6.76
C TYR A 91 4.77 -16.13 -6.42
N ALA A 92 5.61 -16.01 -5.40
CA ALA A 92 6.64 -16.97 -5.02
C ALA A 92 6.56 -17.35 -3.53
N ALA A 93 7.35 -18.35 -3.12
CA ALA A 93 7.45 -18.71 -1.71
C ALA A 93 8.06 -17.53 -0.92
N GLY A 94 7.26 -16.96 -0.02
CA GLY A 94 7.65 -15.85 0.85
C GLY A 94 7.81 -14.49 0.17
N SER A 95 7.35 -14.33 -1.08
CA SER A 95 7.30 -13.02 -1.74
C SER A 95 6.21 -12.93 -2.80
N ASP A 96 5.67 -11.73 -3.00
CA ASP A 96 4.77 -11.39 -4.10
C ASP A 96 5.23 -10.08 -4.74
N SER A 97 5.50 -10.09 -6.04
CA SER A 97 6.06 -8.93 -6.74
C SER A 97 5.24 -8.57 -7.97
N TRP A 98 4.98 -7.27 -8.15
CA TRP A 98 4.41 -6.68 -9.35
C TRP A 98 5.47 -5.85 -10.06
N THR A 99 5.54 -5.95 -11.39
CA THR A 99 6.45 -5.15 -12.22
C THR A 99 5.68 -4.56 -13.40
N SER A 100 5.83 -3.25 -13.62
CA SER A 100 5.24 -2.53 -14.75
C SER A 100 6.23 -1.46 -15.25
N GLY A 101 6.93 -1.77 -16.33
CA GLY A 101 8.02 -0.91 -16.82
C GLY A 101 9.07 -0.66 -15.73
N PRO A 102 9.36 0.61 -15.38
CA PRO A 102 10.35 0.96 -14.35
C PRO A 102 9.87 0.72 -12.91
N LEU A 103 8.56 0.53 -12.70
CA LEU A 103 7.98 0.34 -11.36
C LEU A 103 8.08 -1.12 -10.92
N ARG A 104 8.53 -1.34 -9.68
CA ARG A 104 8.47 -2.62 -8.97
C ARG A 104 7.87 -2.41 -7.58
N PHE A 105 6.90 -3.26 -7.24
CA PHE A 105 6.39 -3.38 -5.88
C PHE A 105 6.54 -4.82 -5.42
N THR A 106 7.12 -5.04 -4.25
CA THR A 106 7.34 -6.39 -3.69
C THR A 106 6.90 -6.42 -2.23
N ILE A 107 6.19 -7.48 -1.85
CA ILE A 107 5.86 -7.78 -0.46
C ILE A 107 6.63 -9.01 -0.05
N PHE A 108 7.31 -8.94 1.09
CA PHE A 108 8.06 -10.05 1.68
C PHE A 108 7.25 -10.67 2.82
N THR A 109 7.01 -11.97 2.69
CA THR A 109 6.25 -12.79 3.63
C THR A 109 7.06 -14.04 4.02
N PRO A 110 8.30 -13.86 4.50
CA PRO A 110 9.20 -14.98 4.71
C PRO A 110 8.59 -16.01 5.67
N VAL A 111 8.88 -17.28 5.42
CA VAL A 111 8.44 -18.43 6.23
C VAL A 111 9.68 -19.04 6.88
N TRP A 112 9.60 -19.27 8.19
CA TRP A 112 10.70 -19.59 9.08
C TRP A 112 10.17 -20.54 10.15
N ASP A 113 11.05 -21.27 10.81
CA ASP A 113 10.67 -22.08 11.96
C ASP A 113 10.31 -21.19 13.14
N LEU A 114 9.25 -21.56 13.86
CA LEU A 114 8.84 -20.87 15.08
C LEU A 114 9.76 -21.31 16.24
N PRO A 115 10.46 -20.38 16.91
CA PRO A 115 11.27 -20.72 18.09
C PRO A 115 10.41 -21.33 19.21
N ASP A 116 10.98 -22.28 19.94
CA ASP A 116 10.37 -22.89 21.11
C ASP A 116 10.45 -21.91 22.30
N PRO A 117 9.31 -21.46 22.86
CA PRO A 117 9.31 -20.48 23.93
C PRO A 117 9.98 -20.97 25.21
N ASP A 118 10.07 -22.28 25.44
CA ASP A 118 10.71 -22.84 26.63
C ASP A 118 12.24 -22.97 26.47
N ARG A 119 12.75 -22.93 25.24
CA ARG A 119 14.16 -23.24 24.91
C ARG A 119 14.94 -22.07 24.32
N ASP A 120 14.33 -21.33 23.39
CA ASP A 120 15.07 -20.47 22.46
C ASP A 120 15.15 -19.00 22.91
N GLY A 121 14.40 -18.64 23.97
CA GLY A 121 14.47 -17.35 24.66
C GLY A 121 13.76 -16.19 23.97
N ASP A 122 13.57 -15.09 24.71
CA ASP A 122 12.74 -13.95 24.28
C ASP A 122 13.23 -13.25 23.01
N GLY A 123 14.55 -13.14 22.82
CA GLY A 123 15.12 -12.46 21.65
C GLY A 123 14.78 -13.16 20.33
N ALA A 124 14.95 -14.49 20.29
CA ALA A 124 14.61 -15.28 19.10
C ALA A 124 13.10 -15.20 18.79
N LEU A 125 12.25 -15.23 19.82
CA LEU A 125 10.82 -15.04 19.68
C LEU A 125 10.47 -13.64 19.14
N GLN A 126 11.09 -12.58 19.65
CA GLN A 126 10.82 -11.21 19.20
C GLN A 126 11.13 -11.02 17.72
N ASP A 127 12.26 -11.57 17.26
CA ASP A 127 12.65 -11.49 15.85
C ASP A 127 11.69 -12.30 14.95
N ALA A 128 11.29 -13.50 15.38
CA ALA A 128 10.44 -14.39 14.60
C ALA A 128 8.94 -14.00 14.60
N LEU A 129 8.46 -13.36 15.68
CA LEU A 129 7.05 -13.03 15.90
C LEU A 129 6.73 -11.54 15.71
N LEU A 130 7.65 -10.76 15.13
CA LEU A 130 7.39 -9.37 14.81
C LEU A 130 6.12 -9.27 13.93
N PRO A 131 5.05 -8.58 14.37
CA PRO A 131 3.77 -8.55 13.66
C PRO A 131 3.80 -7.55 12.51
N ALA A 132 4.76 -7.69 11.61
CA ALA A 132 4.99 -6.82 10.47
C ALA A 132 5.31 -7.64 9.22
N VAL A 133 4.88 -7.12 8.07
CA VAL A 133 5.39 -7.53 6.77
C VAL A 133 6.17 -6.36 6.18
N VAL A 134 7.21 -6.67 5.42
CA VAL A 134 8.02 -5.66 4.75
C VAL A 134 7.60 -5.58 3.29
N CYS A 135 7.49 -4.37 2.77
CA CYS A 135 7.32 -4.14 1.35
C CYS A 135 8.40 -3.20 0.81
N GLU A 136 8.73 -3.36 -0.46
CA GLU A 136 9.63 -2.50 -1.21
C GLU A 136 8.88 -1.92 -2.40
N LEU A 137 8.94 -0.60 -2.55
CA LEU A 137 8.46 0.14 -3.71
C LEU A 137 9.68 0.79 -4.37
N ALA A 138 9.93 0.44 -5.62
CA ALA A 138 11.12 0.85 -6.35
C ALA A 138 10.75 1.35 -7.75
N PHE A 139 11.51 2.33 -8.23
CA PHE A 139 11.39 2.87 -9.57
C PHE A 139 12.79 3.07 -10.19
N ASP A 140 13.01 2.54 -11.39
CA ASP A 140 14.23 2.81 -12.14
C ASP A 140 14.13 4.14 -12.89
N ASN A 141 14.68 5.20 -12.27
CA ASN A 141 14.76 6.54 -12.88
C ASN A 141 16.12 6.82 -13.56
N SER A 142 16.90 5.79 -13.91
CA SER A 142 18.27 5.99 -14.45
C SER A 142 18.34 6.71 -15.79
N GLN A 143 17.22 6.76 -16.54
CA GLN A 143 17.10 7.44 -17.83
C GLN A 143 16.20 8.69 -17.77
N GLY A 144 15.74 9.08 -16.57
CA GLY A 144 14.91 10.26 -16.36
C GLY A 144 15.75 11.52 -16.12
N ASP A 145 15.17 12.67 -16.44
CA ASP A 145 15.74 14.00 -16.21
C ASP A 145 14.92 14.84 -15.19
N ALA A 146 13.87 14.24 -14.63
CA ALA A 146 13.02 14.82 -13.60
C ALA A 146 12.85 13.82 -12.44
N ASP A 147 12.54 14.37 -11.26
CA ASP A 147 12.22 13.58 -10.08
C ASP A 147 10.90 12.82 -10.27
N ILE A 148 10.79 11.68 -9.60
CA ILE A 148 9.63 10.80 -9.64
C ILE A 148 9.16 10.55 -8.21
N ASP A 149 7.94 10.93 -7.91
CA ASP A 149 7.34 10.67 -6.60
C ASP A 149 6.75 9.27 -6.56
N LEU A 150 7.19 8.47 -5.60
CA LEU A 150 6.61 7.15 -5.33
C LEU A 150 5.48 7.26 -4.31
N VAL A 151 4.37 6.58 -4.56
CA VAL A 151 3.17 6.67 -3.73
C VAL A 151 2.78 5.28 -3.22
N PHE A 152 2.71 5.15 -1.90
CA PHE A 152 2.05 4.04 -1.20
C PHE A 152 1.00 4.60 -0.25
N ALA A 153 -0.28 4.44 -0.59
CA ALA A 153 -1.38 4.99 0.18
C ALA A 153 -2.49 3.96 0.38
N LEU A 154 -3.05 3.93 1.58
CA LEU A 154 -4.15 3.05 1.97
C LEU A 154 -5.23 3.87 2.65
N ARG A 155 -6.47 3.78 2.18
CA ARG A 155 -7.62 4.30 2.92
C ARG A 155 -8.10 3.19 3.87
N PRO A 156 -8.25 3.41 5.18
CA PRO A 156 -8.83 2.41 6.09
C PRO A 156 -10.37 2.39 5.95
N GLY A 157 -11.01 1.29 6.36
CA GLY A 157 -12.47 1.14 6.33
C GLY A 157 -13.25 1.73 7.51
N GLU A 158 -12.59 2.10 8.62
CA GLU A 158 -13.25 2.58 9.84
C GLU A 158 -13.00 4.08 10.10
N PRO A 159 -13.96 4.81 10.71
CA PRO A 159 -14.02 6.28 10.74
C PRO A 159 -13.04 6.97 11.70
N VAL A 160 -11.92 6.36 12.09
CA VAL A 160 -11.04 6.92 13.13
C VAL A 160 -9.57 6.89 12.70
N ASN A 161 -9.10 8.02 12.18
CA ASN A 161 -7.69 8.29 11.93
C ASN A 161 -7.19 9.26 13.01
N HIS A 162 -6.30 8.80 13.87
CA HIS A 162 -5.41 9.69 14.60
C HIS A 162 -4.01 9.45 14.07
N LEU A 163 -3.43 10.48 13.48
CA LEU A 163 -1.99 10.56 13.30
C LEU A 163 -1.36 10.57 14.69
N LEU A 164 -0.73 9.47 15.08
CA LEU A 164 0.38 9.58 16.02
C LEU A 164 1.60 9.90 15.16
N PRO A 165 2.30 11.02 15.41
CA PRO A 165 3.61 11.23 14.81
C PRO A 165 4.44 9.98 15.08
N ALA A 166 5.17 9.50 14.05
CA ALA A 166 6.06 8.38 14.23
C ALA A 166 6.95 8.62 15.45
N ALA A 167 6.99 7.65 16.37
CA ALA A 167 7.69 7.80 17.64
C ALA A 167 9.24 7.90 17.50
N SER A 168 9.77 7.95 16.27
CA SER A 168 11.19 7.70 15.97
C SER A 168 11.77 8.47 14.79
N GLY A 169 11.11 9.52 14.27
CA GLY A 169 11.62 10.32 13.14
C GLY A 169 11.52 9.66 11.76
N ALA A 170 10.99 8.43 11.66
CA ALA A 170 10.67 7.79 10.39
C ALA A 170 9.32 8.30 9.83
N GLY A 171 9.15 8.40 8.52
CA GLY A 171 7.83 8.65 7.93
C GLY A 171 6.86 7.51 8.26
N ALA A 172 5.75 7.79 8.96
CA ALA A 172 4.75 6.78 9.28
C ALA A 172 3.34 7.35 9.39
N VAL A 173 2.36 6.52 9.02
CA VAL A 173 0.93 6.75 9.25
C VAL A 173 0.36 5.64 10.12
N THR A 174 -0.46 6.00 11.10
CA THR A 174 -1.04 5.06 12.06
C THR A 174 -2.56 5.10 12.08
N TRP A 175 -3.18 3.95 12.31
CA TRP A 175 -4.60 3.84 12.58
C TRP A 175 -4.82 3.34 13.99
N GLN A 176 -5.18 4.29 14.86
CA GLN A 176 -5.29 4.06 16.29
C GLN A 176 -4.00 3.42 16.83
N ARG A 177 -4.12 2.41 17.68
CA ARG A 177 -3.03 1.58 18.20
C ARG A 177 -3.01 0.19 17.57
N ARG A 178 -3.57 0.04 16.36
CA ARG A 178 -3.81 -1.27 15.72
C ARG A 178 -2.96 -1.50 14.48
N PHE A 179 -2.82 -0.47 13.65
CA PHE A 179 -2.11 -0.57 12.38
C PHE A 179 -1.17 0.61 12.19
N ALA A 180 -0.08 0.35 11.47
CA ALA A 180 0.82 1.39 10.99
C ALA A 180 1.38 0.98 9.63
N ILE A 181 1.67 1.98 8.79
CA ILE A 181 2.66 1.88 7.72
C ILE A 181 3.80 2.78 8.15
N ALA A 182 5.01 2.25 8.13
CA ALA A 182 6.22 3.00 8.42
C ALA A 182 7.24 2.72 7.32
N ALA A 183 7.97 3.74 6.92
CA ALA A 183 9.13 3.61 6.06
C ALA A 183 10.41 3.51 6.89
N VAL A 184 11.45 2.94 6.30
CA VAL A 184 12.82 3.13 6.81
C VAL A 184 13.13 4.62 6.73
N HIS A 185 13.84 5.17 7.73
CA HIS A 185 14.19 6.59 7.74
C HIS A 185 14.96 6.98 6.48
N ASP A 186 14.41 7.93 5.74
CA ASP A 186 14.98 8.57 4.55
C ASP A 186 14.43 10.00 4.49
N ASP A 187 15.30 10.98 4.25
CA ASP A 187 14.92 12.40 4.23
C ASP A 187 13.96 12.73 3.07
N ASN A 188 13.85 11.86 2.07
CA ASN A 188 12.94 11.98 0.93
C ASN A 188 11.59 11.27 1.14
N VAL A 189 11.34 10.71 2.33
CA VAL A 189 10.07 10.07 2.64
C VAL A 189 9.21 10.97 3.52
N GLU A 190 8.06 11.35 2.96
CA GLU A 190 7.02 12.08 3.67
C GLU A 190 5.83 11.16 4.02
N SER A 191 5.23 11.39 5.19
CA SER A 191 3.97 10.77 5.59
C SER A 191 2.87 11.81 5.72
N TRP A 192 1.72 11.54 5.11
CA TRP A 192 0.60 12.48 5.07
C TRP A 192 -0.74 11.77 5.33
N VAL A 193 -1.75 12.55 5.71
CA VAL A 193 -3.16 12.11 5.75
C VAL A 193 -3.99 13.14 5.02
N HIS A 194 -4.71 12.67 4.02
CA HIS A 194 -5.62 13.47 3.23
C HIS A 194 -6.91 12.69 2.97
N TRP A 195 -7.98 13.38 2.57
CA TRP A 195 -9.24 12.73 2.26
C TRP A 195 -9.17 11.94 0.94
N ASP A 196 -8.27 12.35 0.04
CA ASP A 196 -8.02 11.69 -1.24
C ASP A 196 -6.56 11.86 -1.71
N VAL A 197 -6.02 10.82 -2.34
CA VAL A 197 -4.64 10.79 -2.87
C VAL A 197 -4.46 11.82 -3.97
N GLN A 198 -5.40 11.91 -4.92
CA GLN A 198 -5.26 12.82 -6.06
C GLN A 198 -5.31 14.28 -5.63
N GLU A 199 -6.07 14.58 -4.58
CA GLU A 199 -6.22 15.94 -4.09
C GLU A 199 -4.99 16.36 -3.30
N TYR A 200 -4.39 15.44 -2.53
CA TYR A 200 -3.08 15.67 -1.93
C TYR A 200 -2.03 16.03 -2.99
N LEU A 201 -1.95 15.22 -4.06
CA LEU A 201 -1.01 15.38 -5.17
C LEU A 201 -1.29 16.60 -6.07
N ARG A 202 -2.45 17.26 -5.95
CA ARG A 202 -2.72 18.52 -6.66
C ARG A 202 -2.28 19.75 -5.85
N GLU A 203 -2.26 19.62 -4.53
CA GLU A 203 -1.96 20.71 -3.60
C GLU A 203 -0.46 20.83 -3.31
N HIS A 204 0.31 19.78 -3.58
CA HIS A 204 1.74 19.64 -3.30
C HIS A 204 2.46 19.12 -4.55
#